data_AF-A0A6G3XYS6-F1
#
_entry.id   AF-A0A6G3XYS6-F1
#
_cell.length_a   1.000
_cell.length_b   1.000
_cell.length_c   1.000
_cell.angle_alpha   90.00
_cell.angle_beta   90.00
_cell.angle_gamma   90.00
#
_symmetry.space_group_name_H-M   'P 1'
#
loop_
_entity.id
_entity.type
_entity.pdbx_description
1 polymer ?
#
loop_
_entity_poly.entity_id
_entity_poly.type
_entity_poly.pdbx_seq_one_letter_code
_entity_poly.pdbx_strand_id
1 'polypeptide(L)'
;MAVVAAAALTVTGLVSTAQAADVNNARNAGFESGLANWTCAGNSGAIVSSPVHGGTSALKATPAGQDNAKCSQAVKVKPNSTYTLSSWVQGGYAYLG
;
A
#
# COMPACT_ATOMS: atom_id res chain seq x y z
N MET A 1 -33.23 3.52 59.14
CA MET A 1 -33.10 4.15 57.82
C MET A 1 -31.82 3.63 57.19
N ALA A 2 -31.93 2.61 56.35
CA ALA A 2 -30.79 1.98 55.68
C ALA A 2 -30.76 2.49 54.23
N VAL A 3 -29.65 3.08 53.80
CA VAL A 3 -29.44 3.46 52.40
C VAL A 3 -28.30 2.59 51.89
N VAL A 4 -28.65 1.54 51.16
CA VAL A 4 -27.70 0.71 50.41
C VAL A 4 -27.56 1.35 49.04
N ALA A 5 -26.42 1.98 48.77
CA ALA A 5 -26.10 2.50 47.45
C ALA A 5 -25.51 1.37 46.60
N ALA A 6 -26.28 0.89 45.62
CA ALA A 6 -25.82 -0.07 44.63
C ALA A 6 -25.05 0.68 43.52
N ALA A 7 -23.72 0.50 43.47
CA ALA A 7 -22.90 1.00 42.38
C ALA A 7 -22.97 0.01 41.21
N ALA A 8 -23.70 0.38 40.15
CA ALA A 8 -23.71 -0.38 38.90
C ALA A 8 -22.46 -0.02 38.08
N LEU A 9 -21.52 -0.96 37.97
CA LEU A 9 -20.35 -0.82 37.10
C LEU A 9 -20.75 -1.14 35.66
N THR A 10 -21.07 -0.11 34.87
CA THR A 10 -21.30 -0.25 33.44
C THR A 10 -19.96 -0.47 32.73
N VAL A 11 -19.64 -1.73 32.42
CA VAL A 11 -18.54 -2.07 31.51
C VAL A 11 -18.99 -1.72 30.10
N THR A 12 -18.74 -0.49 29.66
CA THR A 12 -18.83 -0.12 28.25
C THR A 12 -17.68 -0.83 27.53
N GLY A 13 -17.96 -2.03 27.04
CA GLY A 13 -17.01 -2.82 26.26
C GLY A 13 -16.48 -1.97 25.11
N LEU A 14 -15.17 -1.71 25.12
CA LEU A 14 -14.46 -1.22 23.96
C LEU A 14 -14.59 -2.29 22.88
N VAL A 15 -15.53 -2.12 21.97
CA VAL A 15 -15.53 -2.80 20.69
C VAL A 15 -14.34 -2.25 19.89
N SER A 16 -13.15 -2.76 20.19
CA SER A 16 -12.01 -2.62 19.29
C SER A 16 -12.36 -3.39 18.02
N THR A 17 -12.87 -2.69 17.01
CA THR A 17 -12.94 -3.22 15.66
C THR A 17 -11.51 -3.59 15.28
N ALA A 18 -11.22 -4.88 15.27
CA ALA A 18 -9.98 -5.38 14.71
C ALA A 18 -10.01 -5.03 13.21
N GLN A 19 -9.47 -3.86 12.86
CA GLN A 19 -9.07 -3.60 11.49
C GLN A 19 -8.00 -4.63 11.19
N ALA A 20 -8.37 -5.68 10.46
CA ALA A 20 -7.39 -6.52 9.80
C ALA A 20 -6.53 -5.54 8.99
N ALA A 21 -5.27 -5.36 9.40
CA ALA A 21 -4.33 -4.63 8.56
C ALA A 21 -4.36 -5.36 7.22
N ASP A 22 -4.83 -4.68 6.18
CA ASP A 22 -4.74 -5.21 4.84
C ASP A 22 -3.25 -5.46 4.60
N VAL A 23 -2.88 -6.75 4.61
CA VAL A 23 -1.47 -7.13 4.47
C VAL A 23 -1.15 -6.89 3.02
N ASN A 24 -0.45 -5.79 2.75
CA ASN A 24 0.01 -5.52 1.41
C ASN A 24 1.02 -6.61 1.00
N ASN A 25 0.63 -7.42 0.01
CA ASN A 25 1.46 -8.48 -0.52
C ASN A 25 2.64 -7.92 -1.34
N ALA A 26 2.51 -6.71 -1.88
CA ALA A 26 3.60 -6.02 -2.55
C ALA A 26 4.65 -5.56 -1.54
N ARG A 27 5.92 -5.76 -1.90
CA ARG A 27 7.07 -5.32 -1.12
C ARG A 27 7.51 -3.95 -1.60
N ASN A 28 7.85 -3.08 -0.66
CA ASN A 28 8.30 -1.71 -0.97
C ASN A 28 7.32 -0.98 -1.92
N ALA A 29 6.01 -1.06 -1.64
CA ALA A 29 4.96 -0.49 -2.49
C ALA A 29 4.99 1.05 -2.57
N GLY A 30 5.58 1.71 -1.56
CA GLY A 30 5.79 3.16 -1.54
C GLY A 30 7.13 3.61 -2.09
N PHE A 31 8.01 2.71 -2.53
CA PHE A 31 9.35 3.04 -3.05
C PHE A 31 10.29 3.78 -2.09
N GLU A 32 10.02 3.74 -0.78
CA GLU A 32 10.86 4.35 0.27
C GLU A 32 12.21 3.65 0.44
N SER A 33 12.35 2.42 -0.06
CA SER A 33 13.63 1.69 -0.13
C SER A 33 14.19 1.63 -1.56
N GLY A 34 13.94 2.69 -2.32
CA GLY A 34 14.30 2.78 -3.74
C GLY A 34 13.54 1.77 -4.60
N LEU A 35 14.22 1.10 -5.54
CA LEU A 35 13.64 0.05 -6.40
C LEU A 35 13.78 -1.36 -5.81
N ALA A 36 14.03 -1.51 -4.51
CA ALA A 36 14.13 -2.84 -3.90
C ALA A 36 12.86 -3.67 -4.15
N ASN A 37 13.02 -4.91 -4.63
CA ASN A 37 11.96 -5.84 -5.05
C ASN A 37 11.16 -5.41 -6.29
N TRP A 38 11.56 -4.34 -6.99
CA TRP A 38 10.95 -3.91 -8.24
C TRP A 38 11.97 -4.00 -9.37
N THR A 39 11.54 -4.46 -10.54
CA THR A 39 12.38 -4.52 -11.74
C THR A 39 11.75 -3.65 -12.82
N CYS A 40 12.48 -2.64 -13.28
CA CYS A 40 12.02 -1.73 -14.34
C CYS A 40 12.77 -2.02 -15.64
N ALA A 41 12.03 -2.10 -16.75
CA ALA A 41 12.59 -2.35 -18.07
C ALA A 41 13.50 -1.19 -18.51
N GLY A 42 14.63 -1.50 -19.13
CA GLY A 42 15.51 -0.49 -19.74
C GLY A 42 16.01 0.62 -18.82
N ASN A 43 16.02 0.39 -17.49
CA ASN A 43 16.36 1.41 -16.49
C ASN A 43 15.46 2.68 -16.53
N SER A 44 14.24 2.52 -17.05
CA SER A 44 13.22 3.59 -17.22
C SER A 44 12.59 4.09 -15.92
N GLY A 45 12.78 3.35 -14.82
CA GLY A 45 12.28 3.71 -13.49
C GLY A 45 13.33 4.46 -12.69
N ALA A 46 12.96 5.62 -12.17
CA ALA A 46 13.78 6.41 -11.25
C ALA A 46 12.98 6.73 -9.98
N ILE A 47 13.68 6.88 -8.86
CA ILE A 47 13.07 7.29 -7.59
C ILE A 47 13.13 8.80 -7.48
N VAL A 48 12.00 9.42 -7.17
CA VAL A 48 11.87 10.86 -7.00
C VAL A 48 11.32 11.20 -5.63
N SER A 49 11.69 12.36 -5.09
CA SER A 49 11.17 12.87 -3.81
C SER A 49 9.96 13.80 -3.94
N SER A 50 9.62 14.18 -5.17
CA SER A 50 8.40 14.94 -5.49
C SER A 50 8.10 14.82 -6.99
N PRO A 51 6.82 14.69 -7.38
CA PRO A 51 5.64 14.51 -6.54
C PRO A 51 5.59 13.11 -5.90
N VAL A 52 5.08 13.01 -4.67
CA VAL A 52 4.90 11.73 -3.94
C VAL A 52 3.47 11.64 -3.40
N HIS A 53 2.88 10.45 -3.44
CA HIS A 53 1.52 10.24 -2.89
C HIS A 53 1.55 10.10 -1.35
N GLY A 54 2.60 9.48 -0.82
CA GLY A 54 2.81 9.33 0.62
C GLY A 54 4.28 9.01 0.89
N GLY A 55 4.73 9.21 2.13
CA GLY A 55 6.14 9.06 2.48
C GLY A 55 7.01 10.16 1.87
N THR A 56 8.21 9.78 1.42
CA THR A 56 9.23 10.69 0.90
C THR A 56 9.64 10.38 -0.52
N SER A 57 9.20 9.25 -1.08
CA SER A 57 9.65 8.73 -2.36
C SER A 57 8.49 8.27 -3.24
N ALA A 58 8.69 8.31 -4.55
CA ALA A 58 7.81 7.72 -5.54
C ALA A 58 8.61 7.20 -6.73
N LEU A 59 8.03 6.26 -7.47
CA LEU A 59 8.54 5.81 -8.75
C LEU A 59 8.10 6.79 -9.85
N LYS A 60 9.09 7.32 -10.58
CA LYS A 60 8.91 7.99 -11.86
C LYS A 60 9.29 7.03 -12.99
N ALA A 61 8.29 6.61 -13.75
CA ALA A 61 8.46 5.85 -14.97
C ALA A 61 8.64 6.82 -16.16
N THR A 62 9.73 6.68 -16.92
CA THR A 62 10.01 7.51 -18.12
C THR A 62 10.15 6.59 -19.34
N PRO A 63 9.10 6.45 -20.17
CA PRO A 63 9.15 5.67 -21.40
C PRO A 63 10.25 6.19 -22.34
N ALA A 64 10.93 5.27 -23.05
CA ALA A 64 11.99 5.62 -23.99
C ALA A 64 11.93 4.74 -25.25
N GLY A 65 11.86 5.37 -26.42
CA GLY A 65 11.77 4.64 -27.70
C GLY A 65 10.50 3.77 -27.77
N GLN A 66 10.69 2.45 -27.82
CA GLN A 66 9.60 1.46 -27.79
C GLN A 66 9.34 0.87 -26.39
N ASP A 67 10.07 1.30 -25.37
CA ASP A 67 9.86 0.87 -23.98
C ASP A 67 8.75 1.69 -23.32
N ASN A 68 7.83 0.99 -22.66
CA ASN A 68 6.67 1.59 -21.97
C ASN A 68 6.94 1.87 -20.48
N ALA A 69 8.21 1.90 -20.06
CA ALA A 69 8.65 2.04 -18.69
C ALA A 69 7.99 1.06 -17.71
N LYS A 70 7.92 -0.22 -18.12
CA LYS A 70 7.29 -1.26 -17.31
C LYS A 70 8.12 -1.56 -16.08
N CYS A 71 7.52 -1.41 -14.89
CA CYS A 71 8.05 -1.92 -13.65
C CYS A 71 7.19 -3.07 -13.13
N SER A 72 7.83 -4.16 -12.68
CA SER A 72 7.13 -5.35 -12.19
C SER A 72 7.71 -5.85 -10.88
N GLN A 73 6.86 -6.56 -10.14
CA GLN A 73 7.22 -7.28 -8.92
C GLN A 73 6.45 -8.60 -8.88
N ALA A 74 7.12 -9.68 -8.49
CA ALA A 74 6.44 -10.93 -8.17
C ALA A 74 5.90 -10.88 -6.73
N VAL A 75 4.57 -10.92 -6.60
CA VAL A 75 3.89 -10.97 -5.29
C VAL A 75 3.50 -12.39 -4.95
N LYS A 76 3.70 -12.79 -3.70
CA LYS A 76 3.27 -14.11 -3.22
C LYS A 76 1.77 -14.07 -2.97
N VAL A 77 1.00 -14.92 -3.65
CA VAL A 77 -0.44 -15.08 -3.46
C VAL A 77 -0.77 -16.52 -3.05
N LYS A 78 -1.90 -16.70 -2.36
CA LYS A 78 -2.42 -18.02 -1.99
C LYS A 78 -3.49 -18.46 -3.00
N PRO A 79 -3.59 -19.77 -3.30
CA PRO A 79 -4.66 -20.29 -4.14
C PRO A 79 -6.03 -20.06 -3.47
N ASN A 80 -7.09 -19.94 -4.27
CA ASN A 80 -8.49 -19.75 -3.83
C ASN A 80 -8.68 -18.57 -2.86
N SER A 81 -7.90 -17.51 -3.02
CA SER A 81 -7.98 -16.30 -2.20
C SER A 81 -8.28 -15.08 -3.07
N THR A 82 -9.12 -14.18 -2.57
CA THR A 82 -9.45 -12.91 -3.23
C THR A 82 -8.43 -11.84 -2.84
N TYR A 83 -7.91 -11.11 -3.81
CA TYR A 83 -6.97 -10.02 -3.62
C TYR A 83 -7.47 -8.75 -4.29
N THR A 84 -7.18 -7.60 -3.68
CA THR A 84 -7.45 -6.28 -4.26
C THR A 84 -6.12 -5.65 -4.66
N LEU A 85 -6.00 -5.28 -5.93
CA LEU A 85 -4.86 -4.52 -6.43
C LEU A 85 -5.27 -3.06 -6.58
N SER A 86 -4.52 -2.16 -5.94
CA SER A 86 -4.70 -0.71 -6.04
C SER A 86 -3.36 -0.02 -6.22
N SER A 87 -3.36 1.13 -6.92
CA SER A 87 -2.16 1.93 -7.13
C SER A 87 -2.51 3.41 -7.21
N TRP A 88 -1.60 4.26 -6.76
CA TRP A 88 -1.65 5.70 -6.99
C TRP A 88 -0.75 6.06 -8.16
N VAL A 89 -1.33 6.71 -9.17
CA VAL A 89 -0.61 7.10 -10.38
C VAL A 89 -0.86 8.57 -10.66
N GLN A 90 0.18 9.26 -11.10
CA GLN A 90 0.10 10.64 -11.53
C GLN A 90 0.65 10.75 -12.95
N GLY A 91 -0.21 11.10 -13.91
CA GLY A 91 0.15 11.21 -15.33
C GLY A 91 -0.97 10.73 -16.24
N GLY A 92 -0.81 10.97 -17.55
CA GLY A 92 -1.83 10.62 -18.56
C GLY A 92 -1.78 9.17 -19.06
N TYR A 93 -0.68 8.45 -18.80
CA TYR A 93 -0.46 7.10 -19.32
C TYR A 93 0.09 6.21 -18.20
N ALA A 94 -0.81 5.51 -17.52
CA ALA A 94 -0.45 4.49 -16.54
C ALA A 94 -1.35 3.26 -16.74
N TYR A 95 -0.73 2.09 -16.70
CA TYR A 95 -1.42 0.81 -16.78
C TYR A 95 -1.04 -0.04 -15.58
N LEU A 96 -2.06 -0.62 -14.93
CA LEU A 96 -1.91 -1.55 -13.81
C LEU A 96 -2.53 -2.89 -14.22
N GLY A 97 -1.72 -3.95 -14.23
CA GLY A 97 -2.14 -5.30 -14.62
C GLY A 97 -1.01 -6.32 -14.57
#